data_AF-M1EBN5-F1
#
_entry.id   AF-M1EBN5-F1
#
_cell.length_a   1.000
_cell.length_b   1.000
_cell.length_c   1.000
_cell.angle_alpha   90.00
_cell.angle_beta   90.00
_cell.angle_gamma   90.00
#
_symmetry.space_group_name_H-M   'P 1'
#
loop_
_entity.id
_entity.type
_entity.pdbx_description
1 polymer ?
#
loop_
_entity_poly.entity_id
_entity_poly.type
_entity_poly.pdbx_seq_one_letter_code
_entity_poly.pdbx_strand_id
1 'polypeptide(L)' 'FFQEEVIPYHAEWEKAGEVSRELWEKAGKQGLLGINIAERHGGVGGDLYSAAVVWEEQAYSNCTGPGFTLHSDIIMPY' A
#
# COMPACT_ATOMS: atom_id res chain seq x y z
N PHE A 1 -4.06 0.35 9.49
CA PHE A 1 -4.21 -0.51 8.29
C PHE A 1 -3.35 -1.76 8.38
N PHE A 2 -2.01 -1.69 8.31
CA PHE A 2 -1.15 -2.88 8.26
C PHE A 2 -1.38 -3.88 9.42
N GLN A 3 -1.51 -3.40 10.65
CA GLN A 3 -1.76 -4.25 11.83
C GLN A 3 -3.08 -5.04 11.77
N GLU A 4 -4.12 -4.45 11.20
CA GLU A 4 -5.48 -5.00 11.25
C GLU A 4 -5.85 -5.74 9.96
N GLU A 5 -5.38 -5.25 8.81
CA GLU A 5 -5.81 -5.71 7.49
C GLU A 5 -4.73 -6.53 6.77
N VAL A 6 -3.45 -6.39 7.14
CA VAL A 6 -2.33 -7.07 6.46
C VAL A 6 -1.78 -8.21 7.31
N ILE A 7 -1.35 -7.92 8.55
CA ILE A 7 -0.67 -8.90 9.42
C ILE A 7 -1.50 -10.18 9.65
N PRO A 8 -2.82 -10.14 9.92
CA PRO A 8 -3.58 -11.36 10.20
C PRO A 8 -3.66 -12.34 9.02
N TYR A 9 -3.54 -11.84 7.79
CA TYR A 9 -3.75 -12.61 6.57
C TYR A 9 -2.47 -12.87 5.76
N HIS A 10 -1.37 -12.17 6.09
CA HIS A 10 -0.12 -12.22 5.34
C HIS A 10 0.44 -13.64 5.17
N ALA A 11 0.40 -14.47 6.22
CA ALA A 11 0.90 -15.85 6.16
C ALA A 11 0.12 -16.73 5.16
N GLU A 12 -1.18 -16.46 4.97
CA GLU A 12 -1.99 -17.19 4.00
C GLU A 12 -1.64 -16.78 2.57
N TRP A 13 -1.42 -15.48 2.33
CA TRP A 13 -1.01 -14.95 1.03
C TRP A 13 0.37 -15.44 0.61
N GLU A 14 1.32 -15.49 1.55
CA GLU A 14 2.66 -16.06 1.29
C GLU A 14 2.57 -17.53 0.87
N LYS A 15 1.69 -18.31 1.52
CA LYS A 15 1.48 -19.72 1.15
C LYS A 15 0.75 -19.88 -0.18
N ALA A 16 -0.22 -19.02 -0.46
CA ALA A 16 -1.00 -19.04 -1.71
C ALA A 16 -0.22 -18.45 -2.90
N GLY A 17 0.79 -17.62 -2.65
CA GLY A 17 1.52 -16.87 -3.67
C GLY A 17 0.72 -15.70 -4.26
N GLU A 18 -0.37 -15.29 -3.60
CA GLU A 18 -1.28 -14.24 -4.09
C GLU A 18 -1.82 -13.39 -2.93
N VAL A 19 -1.73 -12.08 -3.08
CA VAL A 19 -2.33 -11.10 -2.16
C VAL A 19 -3.79 -10.87 -2.54
N SER A 20 -4.67 -10.85 -1.54
CA SER A 20 -6.10 -10.65 -1.78
C SER A 20 -6.42 -9.34 -2.51
N ARG A 21 -7.25 -9.41 -3.55
CA ARG A 21 -7.82 -8.24 -4.24
C ARG A 21 -8.57 -7.30 -3.28
N GLU A 22 -9.25 -7.86 -2.28
CA GLU A 22 -10.01 -7.07 -1.32
C GLU A 22 -9.09 -6.12 -0.52
N LEU A 23 -7.88 -6.59 -0.18
CA LEU A 23 -6.88 -5.75 0.49
C LEU A 23 -6.55 -4.52 -0.35
N TRP A 24 -6.32 -4.72 -1.66
CA TRP A 24 -6.03 -3.62 -2.59
C TRP A 24 -7.18 -2.63 -2.68
N GLU A 25 -8.42 -3.11 -2.72
CA GLU A 25 -9.60 -2.24 -2.73
C GLU A 25 -9.73 -1.44 -1.42
N LYS A 26 -9.46 -2.06 -0.27
CA LYS A 26 -9.45 -1.35 1.03
C LYS A 26 -8.33 -0.32 1.10
N ALA A 27 -7.12 -0.68 0.66
CA ALA A 27 -5.97 0.22 0.63
C ALA A 27 -6.24 1.43 -0.27
N GLY A 28 -6.84 1.23 -1.45
CA GLY A 28 -7.25 2.30 -2.36
C GLY A 28 -8.30 3.22 -1.75
N LYS A 29 -9.33 2.67 -1.09
CA LYS A 29 -10.36 3.47 -0.40
C LYS A 29 -9.80 4.31 0.75
N GLN A 30 -8.69 3.89 1.35
CA GLN A 30 -7.98 4.64 2.40
C GLN A 30 -6.90 5.58 1.85
N GLY A 31 -6.71 5.66 0.52
CA GLY A 31 -5.72 6.53 -0.11
C GLY A 31 -4.27 6.05 0.01
N LEU A 32 -4.04 4.80 0.39
CA LEU A 32 -2.69 4.24 0.56
C LEU A 32 -2.01 3.87 -0.77
N LEU A 33 -2.78 3.85 -1.87
CA LEU A 33 -2.33 3.50 -3.22
C LEU A 33 -2.28 4.76 -4.10
N GLY A 34 -1.38 5.70 -3.80
CA GLY A 34 -1.26 6.95 -4.56
C GLY A 34 -1.11 8.19 -3.70
N ILE A 35 -0.31 8.09 -2.64
CA ILE A 35 -0.16 9.15 -1.63
C ILE A 35 0.42 10.42 -2.26
N ASN A 36 1.48 10.28 -3.06
CA ASN A 36 2.16 11.40 -3.71
C ASN A 36 1.55 11.77 -5.09
N ILE A 37 0.41 11.17 -5.45
CA ILE A 37 -0.29 11.49 -6.69
C ILE A 37 -1.27 12.64 -6.43
N ALA A 38 -1.29 13.63 -7.30
CA ALA A 38 -2.17 14.80 -7.13
C ALA A 38 -3.66 14.40 -7.09
N GLU A 39 -4.46 15.07 -6.26
CA GLU A 39 -5.90 14.81 -6.11
C GLU A 39 -6.68 14.83 -7.43
N ARG A 40 -6.30 15.72 -8.37
CA ARG A 40 -6.91 15.80 -9.72
C ARG A 40 -6.77 14.51 -10.53
N HIS A 41 -5.84 13.63 -10.15
CA HIS A 41 -5.60 12.32 -10.77
C HIS A 41 -6.10 11.16 -9.90
N GLY A 42 -6.83 11.44 -8.81
CA GLY A 42 -7.39 10.43 -7.91
C GLY A 42 -6.45 9.98 -6.77
N GLY A 43 -5.31 10.65 -6.59
CA GLY A 43 -4.41 10.42 -5.45
C GLY A 43 -4.75 11.29 -4.23
N VAL A 44 -3.89 11.24 -3.21
CA VAL A 44 -4.08 11.98 -1.95
C VAL A 44 -3.45 13.38 -1.99
N GLY A 45 -2.57 13.66 -2.95
CA GLY A 45 -1.87 14.94 -3.05
C GLY A 45 -0.87 15.21 -1.92
N GLY A 46 -0.40 14.15 -1.25
CA GLY A 46 0.66 14.20 -0.26
C GLY A 46 2.03 14.43 -0.90
N ASP A 47 3.06 14.40 -0.06
CA ASP A 47 4.46 14.60 -0.44
C ASP A 47 5.31 13.34 -0.21
N LEU A 48 6.62 13.45 -0.48
CA LEU A 48 7.57 12.36 -0.26
C LEU A 48 7.58 11.88 1.20
N TYR A 49 7.43 12.78 2.17
CA TYR A 49 7.43 12.42 3.59
C TYR A 49 6.19 11.60 3.96
N SER A 50 5.04 11.97 3.39
CA SER A 50 3.79 11.23 3.56
C SER A 50 3.90 9.80 2.99
N ALA A 51 4.54 9.65 1.82
CA ALA A 51 4.84 8.33 1.25
C ALA A 51 5.84 7.54 2.12
N ALA A 52 6.89 8.19 2.62
CA ALA A 52 7.89 7.58 3.48
C ALA A 52 7.31 7.03 4.78
N VAL A 53 6.35 7.72 5.41
CA VAL A 53 5.64 7.20 6.58
C VAL A 53 4.95 5.87 6.25
N VAL A 54 4.29 5.76 5.09
CA VAL A 54 3.62 4.50 4.70
C VAL A 54 4.61 3.40 4.38
N TRP A 55 5.78 3.73 3.81
CA TRP A 55 6.87 2.78 3.62
C TRP A 55 7.40 2.25 4.95
N GLU A 56 7.61 3.14 5.93
CA GLU A 56 8.06 2.78 7.28
C GLU A 56 7.03 1.89 7.96
N GLU A 57 5.74 2.25 7.96
CA GLU A 57 4.68 1.43 8.55
C GLU A 57 4.56 0.04 7.89
N GLN A 58 4.73 -0.03 6.56
CA GLN A 58 4.79 -1.32 5.86
C GLN A 58 6.02 -2.12 6.29
N ALA A 59 7.19 -1.50 6.38
CA ALA A 59 8.42 -2.15 6.83
C ALA A 59 8.32 -2.64 8.29
N TYR A 60 7.73 -1.85 9.18
CA TYR A 60 7.47 -2.22 10.58
C TYR A 60 6.55 -3.44 10.71
N SER A 61 5.59 -3.60 9.79
CA SER A 61 4.74 -4.79 9.75
C SER A 61 5.46 -6.05 9.25
N ASN A 62 6.66 -5.89 8.66
CA ASN A 62 7.42 -6.94 7.98
C ASN A 62 6.59 -7.71 6.92
N CYS A 63 5.57 -7.05 6.37
CA CYS A 63 4.64 -7.58 5.39
C CYS A 63 4.81 -6.81 4.07
N THR A 64 5.95 -7.02 3.39
CA THR A 64 6.31 -6.31 2.16
C THR A 64 5.71 -6.93 0.89
N GLY A 65 5.14 -8.14 1.00
CA GLY A 65 4.53 -8.90 -0.11
C GLY A 65 3.50 -8.13 -0.96
N PRO A 66 2.65 -7.24 -0.39
CA PRO A 66 1.72 -6.42 -1.18
C PRO A 66 2.36 -5.43 -2.14
N GLY A 67 3.64 -5.05 -1.98
CA GLY A 67 4.35 -4.23 -2.98
C GLY A 67 3.75 -2.83 -3.25
N PHE A 68 3.08 -2.23 -2.27
CA PHE A 68 2.38 -0.94 -2.44
C PHE A 68 3.31 0.20 -2.85
N THR A 69 4.57 0.17 -2.43
CA THR A 69 5.58 1.17 -2.79
C THR A 69 5.90 1.13 -4.29
N LEU A 70 6.06 -0.07 -4.86
CA LEU A 70 6.27 -0.25 -6.30
C LEU A 70 5.07 0.28 -7.10
N HIS A 71 3.85 -0.03 -6.67
CA HIS A 71 2.64 0.49 -7.32
C HIS A 71 2.56 2.01 -7.24
N SER A 72 2.76 2.57 -6.05
CA SER A 72 2.49 3.98 -5.77
C SER A 72 3.56 4.93 -6.30
N ASP A 73 4.82 4.53 -6.21
CA ASP A 73 5.95 5.44 -6.42
C ASP A 73 6.69 5.18 -7.73
N ILE A 74 6.48 4.01 -8.34
CA ILE A 74 7.10 3.65 -9.62
C ILE A 74 6.02 3.53 -10.70
N ILE A 75 4.97 2.72 -10.51
CA ILE A 75 4.03 2.45 -11.62
C ILE A 75 3.10 3.65 -11.89
N MET A 76 2.46 4.20 -10.87
CA MET A 76 1.46 5.27 -11.05
C MET A 76 1.99 6.60 -11.63
N PRO A 77 3.22 7.04 -11.34
CA PRO A 77 3.75 8.28 -11.90
C PRO A 77 4.09 8.27 -13.40
N TYR A 78 4.15 7.10 -14.05
CA TYR A 78 4.45 6.95 -15.49
C TYR A 78 3.19 6.67 -16.31
#